data_AF-A0A2J6XMA8-F1
#
_entry.id   AF-A0A2J6XMA8-F1
#
_cell.length_a   1.000
_cell.length_b   1.000
_cell.length_c   1.000
_cell.angle_alpha   90.00
_cell.angle_beta   90.00
_cell.angle_gamma   90.00
#
_symmetry.space_group_name_H-M   'P 1'
#
loop_
_entity.id
_entity.type
_entity.pdbx_description
1 polymer ?
#
loop_
_entity_poly.entity_id
_entity_poly.type
_entity_poly.pdbx_seq_one_letter_code
_entity_poly.pdbx_strand_id
1 'polypeptide(L)'
;YYVVIKLPNGTISNWFNNKTVIALPEVIYISNQERYVLNQSSSITVLYPMINETADYYKQYLVTINGINNWYNFGSTIKLYESVPIYETLTWVGNYTLPNNSNVTVNGPLIENAKISTNITFVGGMAAIIIVAAIAGIFLRKH
;
A
#
# COMPACT_ATOMS: atom_id res chain seq x y z
N TYR A 1 -33.29 15.29 22.03
CA TYR A 1 -32.41 16.29 21.40
C TYR A 1 -32.30 16.01 19.91
N TYR A 2 -32.22 17.06 19.10
CA TYR A 2 -31.94 16.91 17.68
C TYR A 2 -30.43 16.66 17.49
N VAL A 3 -30.07 15.63 16.74
CA VAL A 3 -28.69 15.18 16.54
C VAL A 3 -28.43 15.02 15.05
N VAL A 4 -27.30 15.56 14.59
CA VAL A 4 -26.80 15.51 13.22
C VAL A 4 -25.32 15.12 13.27
N ILE A 5 -25.02 13.87 12.89
CA ILE A 5 -23.67 13.32 12.83
C ILE A 5 -23.29 13.09 11.37
N LYS A 6 -22.23 13.73 10.91
CA LYS A 6 -21.66 13.57 9.56
C LYS A 6 -20.78 12.33 9.52
N LEU A 7 -21.02 11.49 8.52
CA LEU A 7 -20.25 10.29 8.20
C LEU A 7 -19.61 10.45 6.81
N PRO A 8 -18.52 9.72 6.50
CA PRO A 8 -17.93 9.71 5.16
C PRO A 8 -18.90 9.39 4.01
N ASN A 9 -19.95 8.59 4.25
CA ASN A 9 -20.94 8.18 3.24
C ASN A 9 -22.32 8.83 3.42
N GLY A 10 -22.48 9.81 4.31
CA GLY A 10 -23.80 10.40 4.56
C GLY A 10 -23.91 11.12 5.89
N THR A 11 -25.11 11.18 6.44
CA THR A 11 -25.37 11.87 7.71
C THR A 11 -26.47 11.15 8.47
N ILE A 12 -26.25 10.91 9.76
CA ILE A 12 -27.29 10.48 10.70
C ILE A 12 -27.96 11.75 11.22
N SER A 13 -29.25 11.93 10.96
CA SER A 13 -29.98 13.12 11.37
C SER A 13 -31.36 12.74 11.90
N ASN A 14 -31.59 12.88 13.21
CA ASN A 14 -32.89 12.59 13.82
C ASN A 14 -33.06 13.23 15.21
N TRP A 15 -34.28 13.18 15.73
CA TRP A 15 -34.59 13.42 17.13
C TRP A 15 -34.35 12.14 17.94
N PHE A 16 -33.49 12.24 18.96
CA PHE A 16 -33.18 11.14 19.87
C PHE A 16 -33.56 11.50 21.31
N ASN A 17 -33.87 10.50 22.12
CA ASN A 17 -34.09 10.70 23.55
C ASN A 17 -32.77 10.99 24.28
N ASN A 18 -32.87 11.62 25.45
CA ASN A 18 -31.70 11.79 26.31
C ASN A 18 -31.15 10.41 26.71
N LYS A 19 -29.82 10.27 26.72
CA LYS A 19 -29.06 9.03 26.99
C LYS A 19 -29.20 7.94 25.94
N THR A 20 -29.80 8.22 24.78
CA THR A 20 -29.72 7.30 23.65
C THR A 20 -28.25 7.11 23.24
N VAL A 21 -27.86 5.87 23.00
CA VAL A 21 -26.54 5.53 22.47
C VAL A 21 -26.66 5.31 20.97
N ILE A 22 -25.95 6.12 20.19
CA ILE A 22 -25.87 5.99 18.74
C ILE A 22 -24.62 5.19 18.42
N ALA A 23 -24.77 4.02 17.79
CA ALA A 23 -23.65 3.22 17.32
C ALA A 23 -23.13 3.78 15.98
N LEU A 24 -21.82 3.89 15.86
CA LEU A 24 -21.13 4.28 14.64
C LEU A 24 -20.64 3.03 13.90
N PRO A 25 -20.71 2.98 12.56
CA PRO A 25 -20.16 1.88 11.81
C PRO A 25 -18.63 1.84 11.93
N GLU A 26 -18.05 0.67 12.22
CA GLU A 26 -16.59 0.53 12.33
C GLU A 26 -15.89 0.72 10.98
N VAL A 27 -16.55 0.29 9.89
CA VAL A 27 -16.03 0.40 8.53
C VAL A 27 -17.13 0.90 7.61
N ILE A 28 -16.78 1.89 6.78
CA ILE A 28 -17.63 2.41 5.71
C ILE A 28 -16.91 2.16 4.38
N TYR A 29 -17.47 1.30 3.55
CA TYR A 29 -16.98 1.08 2.19
C TYR A 29 -17.57 2.11 1.24
N ILE A 30 -16.71 2.85 0.54
CA ILE A 30 -17.11 3.74 -0.57
C ILE A 30 -17.08 2.96 -1.89
N SER A 31 -16.12 2.05 -2.02
CA SER A 31 -16.01 1.12 -3.15
C SER A 31 -15.32 -0.17 -2.68
N ASN A 32 -15.03 -1.08 -3.63
CA ASN A 32 -14.21 -2.27 -3.36
C ASN A 32 -12.73 -1.95 -3.08
N GLN A 33 -12.27 -0.72 -3.34
CA GLN A 33 -10.87 -0.30 -3.22
C GLN A 33 -10.66 0.90 -2.28
N GLU A 34 -11.74 1.49 -1.77
CA GLU A 34 -11.71 2.64 -0.86
C GLU A 34 -12.66 2.40 0.32
N ARG A 35 -12.13 2.58 1.54
CA ARG A 35 -12.92 2.50 2.76
C ARG A 35 -12.49 3.53 3.79
N TYR A 36 -13.35 3.76 4.76
CA TYR A 36 -13.09 4.56 5.95
C TYR A 36 -13.18 3.65 7.18
N VAL A 37 -12.20 3.72 8.06
CA VAL A 37 -12.15 2.95 9.32
C VAL A 37 -12.27 3.90 10.49
N LEU A 38 -13.19 3.60 11.41
CA LEU A 38 -13.50 4.47 12.55
C LEU A 38 -12.23 4.70 13.40
N ASN A 39 -11.97 5.97 13.71
CA ASN A 39 -10.81 6.40 14.52
C ASN A 39 -11.24 7.03 15.86
N GLN A 40 -12.32 6.52 16.44
CA GLN A 40 -12.83 6.96 17.73
C GLN A 40 -13.68 5.86 18.34
N SER A 41 -14.31 6.15 19.49
CA SER A 41 -15.29 5.26 20.10
C SER A 41 -16.40 4.86 19.13
N SER A 42 -16.78 3.59 19.12
CA SER A 42 -17.84 3.02 18.29
C SER A 42 -19.26 3.49 18.64
N SER A 43 -19.39 4.41 19.60
CA SER A 43 -20.68 4.97 19.96
C SER A 43 -20.58 6.38 20.53
N ILE A 44 -21.68 7.11 20.41
CA ILE A 44 -21.87 8.45 20.96
C ILE A 44 -23.12 8.42 21.85
N THR A 45 -23.01 8.93 23.08
CA THR A 45 -24.16 9.07 23.98
C THR A 45 -24.78 10.45 23.83
N VAL A 46 -26.09 10.50 23.56
CA VAL A 46 -26.85 11.74 23.35
C VAL A 46 -27.14 12.41 24.69
N LEU A 47 -26.34 13.42 25.05
CA LEU A 47 -26.49 14.18 26.29
C LEU A 47 -27.04 15.60 26.08
N TYR A 48 -26.94 16.14 24.87
CA TYR A 48 -27.36 17.48 24.48
C TYR A 48 -27.61 17.51 22.95
N PRO A 49 -28.19 18.59 22.38
CA PRO A 49 -28.29 18.75 20.93
C PRO A 49 -26.92 18.80 20.25
N MET A 50 -26.70 17.92 19.28
CA MET A 50 -25.43 17.73 18.59
C MET A 50 -25.61 18.12 17.13
N ILE A 51 -25.28 19.34 16.75
CA ILE A 51 -25.54 19.85 15.39
C ILE A 51 -24.18 20.02 14.70
N ASN A 52 -23.90 19.19 13.68
CA ASN A 52 -22.65 19.12 12.93
C ASN A 52 -21.50 18.34 13.58
N GLU A 53 -21.79 17.38 14.46
CA GLU A 53 -20.75 16.46 14.93
C GLU A 53 -20.21 15.67 13.74
N THR A 54 -18.89 15.60 13.59
CA THR A 54 -18.25 14.84 12.52
C THR A 54 -17.55 13.65 13.14
N ALA A 55 -17.95 12.45 12.72
CA ALA A 55 -17.32 11.26 13.21
C ALA A 55 -15.93 11.10 12.59
N ASP A 56 -14.93 10.75 13.41
CA ASP A 56 -13.55 10.61 12.96
C ASP A 56 -13.28 9.24 12.33
N TYR A 57 -12.69 9.24 11.14
CA TYR A 57 -12.35 8.04 10.36
C TYR A 57 -11.04 8.23 9.62
N TYR A 58 -10.23 7.17 9.57
CA TYR A 58 -9.11 7.07 8.65
C TYR A 58 -9.57 6.62 7.28
N LYS A 59 -9.23 7.41 6.26
CA LYS A 59 -9.35 6.99 4.87
C LYS A 59 -8.30 5.92 4.54
N GLN A 60 -8.72 4.82 3.93
CA GLN A 60 -7.86 3.72 3.52
C GLN A 60 -8.09 3.32 2.06
N TYR A 61 -7.02 2.88 1.42
CA TYR A 61 -7.01 2.34 0.06
C TYR A 61 -6.55 0.89 0.05
N LEU A 62 -7.12 0.10 -0.86
CA LEU A 62 -6.67 -1.25 -1.13
C LEU A 62 -5.39 -1.20 -1.95
N VAL A 63 -4.34 -1.83 -1.43
CA VAL A 63 -3.04 -1.96 -2.09
C VAL A 63 -2.77 -3.43 -2.34
N THR A 64 -2.41 -3.75 -3.57
CA THR A 64 -2.07 -5.10 -4.04
C THR A 64 -0.59 -5.15 -4.35
N ILE A 65 0.19 -5.91 -3.58
CA ILE A 65 1.63 -6.13 -3.84
C ILE A 65 1.83 -7.61 -4.12
N ASN A 66 2.35 -7.94 -5.30
CA ASN A 66 2.53 -9.32 -5.75
C ASN A 66 1.23 -10.15 -5.64
N GLY A 67 0.09 -9.55 -5.99
CA GLY A 67 -1.23 -10.18 -5.88
C GLY A 67 -1.81 -10.25 -4.46
N ILE A 68 -1.08 -9.82 -3.42
CA ILE A 68 -1.55 -9.83 -2.03
C ILE A 68 -2.20 -8.49 -1.71
N ASN A 69 -3.46 -8.53 -1.29
CA ASN A 69 -4.26 -7.36 -0.96
C ASN A 69 -4.15 -6.98 0.53
N ASN A 70 -3.84 -5.72 0.81
CA ASN A 70 -3.83 -5.14 2.14
C ASN A 70 -4.39 -3.71 2.12
N TRP A 71 -5.00 -3.28 3.21
CA TRP A 71 -5.52 -1.92 3.35
C TRP A 71 -4.50 -1.02 4.05
N TYR A 72 -4.27 0.15 3.47
CA TYR A 72 -3.32 1.13 4.01
C TYR A 72 -3.98 2.50 4.17
N ASN A 73 -3.57 3.23 5.21
CA ASN A 73 -4.02 4.60 5.44
C ASN A 73 -3.56 5.51 4.29
N PHE A 74 -4.43 6.43 3.89
CA PHE A 74 -4.08 7.50 2.97
C PHE A 74 -2.85 8.28 3.49
N GLY A 75 -1.90 8.55 2.60
CA GLY A 75 -0.65 9.24 2.91
C GLY A 75 0.43 8.36 3.57
N SER A 76 0.14 7.10 3.89
CA SER A 76 1.17 6.17 4.39
C SER A 76 2.18 5.79 3.29
N THR A 77 3.37 5.37 3.70
CA THR A 77 4.45 4.96 2.78
C THR A 77 4.69 3.46 2.88
N ILE A 78 4.81 2.81 1.73
CA ILE A 78 5.15 1.39 1.61
C ILE A 78 6.50 1.27 0.93
N LYS A 79 7.38 0.45 1.51
CA LYS A 79 8.65 0.10 0.90
C LYS A 79 8.48 -1.13 0.01
N LEU A 80 8.72 -0.97 -1.27
CA LEU A 80 8.67 -2.04 -2.27
C LEU A 80 10.02 -2.74 -2.31
N TYR A 81 10.11 -3.92 -1.71
CA TYR A 81 11.34 -4.68 -1.60
C TYR A 81 11.10 -6.18 -1.74
N GLU A 82 11.92 -6.81 -2.56
CA GLU A 82 12.02 -8.26 -2.70
C GLU A 82 13.49 -8.66 -2.83
N SER A 83 13.84 -9.83 -2.30
CA SER A 83 15.20 -10.36 -2.38
C SER A 83 15.38 -11.10 -3.70
N VAL A 84 16.37 -10.70 -4.49
CA VAL A 84 16.75 -11.40 -5.72
C VAL A 84 18.25 -11.71 -5.73
N PRO A 85 18.67 -12.84 -6.32
CA PRO A 85 20.09 -13.15 -6.52
C PRO A 85 20.81 -12.08 -7.35
N ILE A 86 22.14 -12.02 -7.22
CA ILE A 86 22.98 -10.99 -7.89
C ILE A 86 22.95 -11.05 -9.43
N TYR A 87 22.60 -12.20 -10.01
CA TYR A 87 22.47 -12.40 -11.45
C TYR A 87 21.09 -11.99 -12.00
N GLU A 88 20.23 -11.47 -11.14
CA GLU A 88 18.91 -10.93 -11.48
C GLU A 88 18.81 -9.45 -11.12
N THR A 89 17.89 -8.76 -11.80
CA THR A 89 17.43 -7.42 -11.44
C THR A 89 15.92 -7.47 -11.21
N LEU A 90 15.44 -6.61 -10.33
CA LEU A 90 14.02 -6.49 -10.02
C LEU A 90 13.55 -5.07 -10.27
N THR A 91 12.44 -4.95 -10.99
CA THR A 91 11.70 -3.70 -11.20
C THR A 91 10.25 -3.93 -10.78
N TRP A 92 9.70 -3.04 -9.98
CA TRP A 92 8.29 -3.02 -9.64
C TRP A 92 7.50 -2.42 -10.80
N VAL A 93 6.44 -3.11 -11.22
CA VAL A 93 5.56 -2.68 -12.31
C VAL A 93 4.09 -2.79 -11.90
N GLY A 94 3.32 -1.77 -12.25
CA GLY A 94 1.88 -1.73 -12.03
C GLY A 94 1.36 -0.32 -12.21
N ASN A 95 0.98 0.35 -11.12
CA ASN A 95 0.68 1.78 -11.15
C ASN A 95 1.91 2.62 -11.47
N TYR A 96 3.08 2.20 -10.98
CA TYR A 96 4.36 2.83 -11.24
C TYR A 96 5.34 1.87 -11.91
N THR A 97 6.48 2.42 -12.33
CA THR A 97 7.66 1.64 -12.72
C THR A 97 8.81 2.11 -11.87
N LEU A 98 9.19 1.29 -10.89
CA LEU A 98 10.12 1.67 -9.82
C LEU A 98 11.24 0.63 -9.67
N PRO A 99 12.48 1.04 -9.40
CA PRO A 99 13.52 0.09 -9.05
C PRO A 99 13.20 -0.60 -7.73
N ASN A 100 13.82 -1.76 -7.48
CA ASN A 100 13.75 -2.41 -6.18
C ASN A 100 14.18 -1.44 -5.06
N ASN A 101 13.66 -1.63 -3.85
CA ASN A 101 13.92 -0.82 -2.67
C ASN A 101 13.35 0.62 -2.72
N SER A 102 12.38 0.87 -3.61
CA SER A 102 11.68 2.17 -3.71
C SER A 102 10.60 2.33 -2.63
N ASN A 103 10.29 3.57 -2.27
CA ASN A 103 9.17 3.91 -1.41
C ASN A 103 8.01 4.47 -2.26
N VAL A 104 6.78 4.06 -1.98
CA VAL A 104 5.56 4.56 -2.63
C VAL A 104 4.59 5.10 -1.57
N THR A 105 3.96 6.25 -1.86
CA THR A 105 2.95 6.84 -0.98
C THR A 105 1.55 6.42 -1.42
N VAL A 106 0.72 6.02 -0.46
CA VAL A 106 -0.66 5.57 -0.69
C VAL A 106 -1.59 6.77 -0.83
N ASN A 107 -1.70 7.30 -2.05
CA ASN A 107 -2.64 8.39 -2.37
C ASN A 107 -3.92 7.91 -3.05
N GLY A 108 -4.03 6.61 -3.32
CA GLY A 108 -5.15 5.95 -3.99
C GLY A 108 -4.94 4.43 -3.96
N PRO A 109 -5.81 3.64 -4.62
CA PRO A 109 -5.58 2.22 -4.82
C PRO A 109 -4.27 2.00 -5.58
N LEU A 110 -3.48 1.02 -5.16
CA LEU A 110 -2.17 0.71 -5.76
C LEU A 110 -2.08 -0.77 -6.08
N ILE A 111 -1.48 -1.09 -7.20
CA ILE A 111 -1.16 -2.44 -7.64
C ILE A 111 0.30 -2.40 -8.11
N GLU A 112 1.15 -3.21 -7.50
CA GLU A 112 2.57 -3.34 -7.84
C GLU A 112 2.97 -4.81 -7.87
N ASN A 113 3.71 -5.21 -8.90
CA ASN A 113 4.20 -6.56 -9.06
C ASN A 113 5.70 -6.55 -9.34
N ALA A 114 6.43 -7.46 -8.69
CA ALA A 114 7.83 -7.67 -8.97
C ALA A 114 8.01 -8.28 -10.37
N LYS A 115 8.73 -7.56 -11.23
CA LYS A 115 9.21 -8.07 -12.50
C LYS A 115 10.71 -8.35 -12.38
N ILE A 116 11.04 -9.63 -12.39
CA ILE A 116 12.41 -10.13 -12.35
C ILE A 116 12.95 -10.22 -13.78
N SER A 117 14.22 -9.89 -13.97
CA SER A 117 14.91 -9.97 -15.26
C SER A 117 16.38 -10.33 -15.05
N THR A 118 17.05 -10.83 -16.07
CA THR A 118 18.48 -11.16 -15.99
C THR A 118 19.32 -9.89 -15.82
N ASN A 119 20.27 -9.91 -14.89
CA ASN A 119 21.28 -8.86 -14.77
C ASN A 119 22.36 -9.05 -15.85
N ILE A 120 22.12 -8.45 -17.02
CA ILE A 120 23.05 -8.58 -18.17
C ILE A 120 24.44 -8.00 -17.88
N THR A 121 24.57 -7.04 -16.96
CA THR A 121 25.86 -6.49 -16.56
C THR A 121 26.67 -7.52 -15.79
N PHE A 122 26.04 -8.20 -14.82
CA PHE A 122 26.68 -9.27 -14.07
C PHE A 122 27.02 -10.47 -14.96
N VAL A 123 26.04 -10.96 -15.73
CA VAL A 123 26.23 -12.13 -16.60
C VAL A 123 27.26 -11.86 -17.69
N GLY A 124 27.20 -10.69 -18.32
CA GLY A 124 28.19 -10.27 -19.32
C GLY A 124 29.59 -10.12 -18.72
N GLY A 125 29.71 -9.56 -17.51
CA GLY A 125 30.97 -9.47 -16.79
C GLY A 125 31.60 -10.84 -16.49
N MET A 126 30.80 -11.79 -16.02
CA MET A 126 31.25 -13.17 -15.79
C MET A 126 31.70 -13.85 -17.10
N ALA A 127 30.95 -13.68 -18.19
CA ALA A 127 31.33 -14.22 -19.49
C ALA A 127 32.68 -13.65 -19.97
N ALA A 128 32.90 -12.34 -19.81
CA ALA A 128 34.16 -11.70 -20.16
C ALA A 128 35.36 -12.25 -19.35
N ILE A 129 35.20 -12.45 -18.04
CA ILE A 129 36.25 -13.03 -17.17
C ILE A 129 36.62 -14.45 -17.62
N ILE A 130 35.62 -15.29 -17.91
CA ILE A 130 35.85 -16.67 -18.37
C ILE A 130 36.62 -16.69 -19.70
N ILE A 131 36.24 -15.82 -20.64
CA ILE A 131 36.92 -15.69 -21.94
C ILE A 131 38.40 -15.30 -21.74
N VAL A 132 38.67 -14.30 -20.89
CA VAL A 132 40.04 -13.84 -20.61
C VAL A 132 40.86 -14.96 -19.96
N ALA A 133 40.30 -15.70 -19.00
CA ALA A 133 40.98 -16.81 -18.33
C ALA A 133 41.31 -17.96 -19.31
N ALA A 134 40.38 -18.30 -20.20
CA ALA A 134 40.60 -19.34 -21.22
C ALA A 134 41.74 -18.95 -22.18
N ILE A 135 41.76 -17.69 -22.64
CA ILE A 135 42.83 -17.17 -23.49
C ILE A 135 44.18 -17.23 -22.77
N ALA A 136 44.24 -16.78 -21.51
CA ALA A 136 45.46 -16.83 -20.70
C ALA A 136 45.98 -18.27 -20.51
N GLY A 137 45.10 -19.23 -20.23
CA GLY A 137 45.48 -20.65 -20.10
C GLY A 137 46.06 -21.23 -21.39
N ILE A 138 45.54 -20.85 -22.56
CA ILE A 138 46.09 -21.26 -23.86
C ILE A 138 47.51 -20.69 -24.07
N PHE A 139 47.73 -19.42 -23.72
CA PHE A 139 49.06 -18.80 -23.83
C PHE A 139 50.08 -19.43 -22.87
N LEU A 140 49.68 -19.70 -21.63
CA LEU A 140 50.55 -20.34 -20.63
C LEU A 140 50.92 -21.78 -21.00
N ARG A 141 50.07 -22.51 -21.75
CA ARG A 141 50.37 -23.88 -22.22
C ARG A 141 51.34 -23.93 -23.42
N LYS A 142 51.56 -22.80 -24.10
CA LYS A 142 52.45 -22.71 -25.27
C LYS A 142 53.92 -22.41 -24.92
N HIS A 143 54.23 -22.17 -23.65
CA HIS A 143 55.60 -22.03 -23.11
C HIS A 143 55.95 -23.25 -22.26
#